data_AF-A0A956JMS9-F1
#
_entry.id   AF-A0A956JMS9-F1
#
_cell.length_a   1.000
_cell.length_b   1.000
_cell.length_c   1.000
_cell.angle_alpha   90.00
_cell.angle_beta   90.00
_cell.angle_gamma   90.00
#
_symmetry.space_group_name_H-M   'P 1'
#
loop_
_entity.id
_entity.type
_entity.pdbx_description
1 polymer ?
#
loop_
_entity_poly.entity_id
_entity_poly.type
_entity_poly.pdbx_seq_one_letter_code
_entity_poly.pdbx_strand_id
1 'polypeptide(L)'
;MDTRSRWLLVSSLALSLLAGCGAADLADIDPQAIPEQPTYAELVGPMMHFYCSGCHAPKTQLGPNLAGYDYSSYSGTVAGFSGIEETVFERGDMPPGGATKLSLVEMETLRKWQQLGFPQ
;
A
#
# COMPACT_ATOMS: atom_id res chain seq x y z
N MET A 1 -28.68 0.36 63.48
CA MET A 1 -27.71 1.01 62.57
C MET A 1 -26.86 -0.10 61.96
N ASP A 2 -26.77 -0.04 60.64
CA ASP A 2 -26.76 -1.17 59.70
C ASP A 2 -25.48 -1.99 59.58
N THR A 3 -25.66 -3.32 59.45
CA THR A 3 -24.63 -4.31 59.09
C THR A 3 -24.76 -4.73 57.62
N ARG A 4 -24.76 -3.76 56.70
CA ARG A 4 -24.87 -4.01 55.25
C ARG A 4 -23.87 -3.20 54.44
N SER A 5 -22.59 -3.53 54.54
CA SER A 5 -21.60 -2.99 53.60
C SER A 5 -20.32 -3.84 53.58
N ARG A 6 -20.43 -5.12 53.24
CA ARG A 6 -19.27 -6.02 53.04
C ARG A 6 -19.49 -7.04 51.93
N TRP A 7 -20.07 -6.65 50.82
CA TRP A 7 -20.09 -7.48 49.60
C TRP A 7 -19.96 -6.54 48.41
N LEU A 8 -19.27 -6.99 47.36
CA LEU A 8 -18.92 -6.26 46.12
C LEU A 8 -17.52 -5.64 46.05
N LEU A 9 -16.53 -6.30 46.64
CA LEU A 9 -15.18 -6.33 46.05
C LEU A 9 -15.02 -7.70 45.39
N VAL A 10 -14.33 -7.76 44.26
CA VAL A 10 -14.01 -8.94 43.43
C VAL A 10 -15.06 -9.26 42.35
N SER A 11 -14.83 -8.75 41.14
CA SER A 11 -14.83 -9.52 39.87
C SER A 11 -15.05 -8.61 38.65
N SER A 12 -14.07 -7.76 38.32
CA SER A 12 -14.08 -7.02 37.03
C SER A 12 -12.74 -7.07 36.30
N LEU A 13 -12.01 -8.18 36.41
CA LEU A 13 -10.71 -8.35 35.76
C LEU A 13 -10.69 -9.59 34.86
N ALA A 14 -11.50 -9.56 33.79
CA ALA A 14 -11.44 -10.58 32.73
C ALA A 14 -12.01 -10.02 31.42
N LEU A 15 -11.45 -8.92 30.92
CA LEU A 15 -11.84 -8.38 29.62
C LEU A 15 -10.66 -7.66 28.98
N SER A 16 -9.73 -8.38 28.31
CA SER A 16 -8.75 -7.81 27.35
C SER A 16 -7.80 -8.89 26.78
N LEU A 17 -8.29 -9.88 26.02
CA LEU A 17 -7.36 -10.89 25.43
C LEU A 17 -7.73 -11.36 24.01
N LEU A 18 -8.41 -10.53 23.21
CA LEU A 18 -8.66 -10.84 21.79
C LEU A 18 -8.65 -9.56 20.92
N ALA A 19 -7.49 -8.93 20.79
CA ALA A 19 -7.25 -7.94 19.73
C ALA A 19 -5.77 -7.99 19.35
N GLY A 20 -5.44 -8.79 18.33
CA GLY A 20 -4.06 -8.96 17.88
C GLY A 20 -3.95 -9.54 16.49
N CYS A 21 -4.86 -9.20 15.57
CA CYS A 21 -4.53 -9.18 14.16
C CYS A 21 -3.96 -7.78 13.90
N GLY A 22 -2.65 -7.62 14.08
CA GLY A 22 -1.97 -6.36 13.80
C GLY A 22 -2.04 -6.09 12.30
N ALA A 23 -2.80 -5.06 11.91
CA ALA A 23 -2.54 -4.39 10.65
C ALA A 23 -1.11 -3.86 10.75
N ALA A 24 -0.21 -4.29 9.86
CA ALA A 24 1.15 -3.78 9.83
C ALA A 24 1.08 -2.26 9.67
N ASP A 25 1.54 -1.54 10.69
CA ASP A 25 1.58 -0.08 10.65
C ASP A 25 2.79 0.36 9.82
N LEU A 26 2.73 1.55 9.21
CA LEU A 26 3.90 2.15 8.56
C LEU A 26 5.07 2.30 9.54
N ALA A 27 4.77 2.44 10.84
CA ALA A 27 5.77 2.47 11.91
C ALA A 27 6.55 1.16 12.09
N ASP A 28 6.04 0.03 11.55
CA ASP A 28 6.65 -1.30 11.69
C ASP A 28 7.55 -1.68 10.50
N ILE A 29 7.63 -0.83 9.46
CA ILE A 29 8.49 -1.08 8.31
C ILE A 29 9.94 -0.79 8.71
N ASP A 30 10.83 -1.77 8.53
CA ASP A 30 12.27 -1.54 8.65
C ASP A 30 12.72 -0.48 7.64
N PRO A 31 13.20 0.71 8.07
CA PRO A 31 13.63 1.75 7.14
C PRO A 31 14.78 1.30 6.22
N GLN A 32 15.57 0.31 6.64
CA GLN A 32 16.66 -0.26 5.82
C GLN A 32 16.13 -1.15 4.69
N ALA A 33 14.85 -1.56 4.74
CA ALA A 33 14.22 -2.31 3.66
C ALA A 33 13.85 -1.42 2.46
N ILE A 34 13.77 -0.09 2.65
CA ILE A 34 13.44 0.85 1.57
C ILE A 34 14.75 1.28 0.89
N PRO A 35 14.96 0.97 -0.40
CA PRO A 35 16.19 1.33 -1.12
C PRO A 35 16.50 2.83 -1.00
N GLU A 36 17.77 3.20 -0.86
CA GLU A 36 18.17 4.61 -0.73
C GLU A 36 17.97 5.42 -2.01
N GLN A 37 18.24 4.80 -3.15
CA GLN A 37 18.20 5.43 -4.46
C GLN A 37 17.40 4.56 -5.42
N PRO A 38 16.07 4.44 -5.24
CA PRO A 38 15.27 3.68 -6.18
C PRO A 38 15.33 4.34 -7.56
N THR A 39 15.59 3.55 -8.60
CA THR A 39 15.57 3.99 -10.00
C THR A 39 14.41 3.34 -10.74
N TYR A 40 14.05 3.90 -11.89
CA TYR A 40 13.04 3.29 -12.73
C TYR A 40 13.52 1.95 -13.29
N ALA A 41 14.74 1.89 -13.83
CA ALA A 41 15.24 0.70 -14.48
C ALA A 41 15.33 -0.51 -13.53
N GLU A 42 15.73 -0.29 -12.28
CA GLU A 42 16.03 -1.39 -11.35
C GLU A 42 14.82 -1.80 -10.51
N LEU A 43 13.97 -0.84 -10.13
CA LEU A 43 12.93 -1.07 -9.12
C LEU A 43 11.54 -0.71 -9.61
N VAL A 44 11.33 0.53 -10.09
CA VAL A 44 9.98 0.98 -10.43
C VAL A 44 9.42 0.33 -11.70
N GLY A 45 10.21 0.23 -12.76
CA GLY A 45 9.83 -0.44 -14.01
C GLY A 45 9.37 -1.88 -13.79
N PRO A 46 10.13 -2.73 -13.06
CA PRO A 46 9.67 -4.06 -12.68
C PRO A 46 8.35 -4.06 -11.89
N MET A 47 8.16 -3.14 -10.93
CA MET A 47 6.90 -3.01 -10.21
C MET A 47 5.74 -2.64 -11.15
N MET A 48 5.94 -1.67 -12.04
CA MET A 48 4.93 -1.27 -13.03
C MET A 48 4.60 -2.41 -13.98
N HIS A 49 5.59 -3.21 -14.37
CA HIS A 49 5.38 -4.38 -15.22
C HIS A 49 4.52 -5.43 -14.51
N PHE A 50 4.84 -5.76 -13.26
CA PHE A 50 4.19 -6.81 -12.50
C PHE A 50 2.77 -6.45 -12.03
N TYR A 51 2.59 -5.26 -11.46
CA TYR A 51 1.33 -4.86 -10.83
C TYR A 51 0.38 -4.09 -11.76
N CYS A 52 0.90 -3.32 -12.71
CA CYS A 52 0.13 -2.27 -13.38
C CYS A 52 -0.11 -2.56 -14.87
N SER A 53 0.96 -2.89 -15.60
CA SER A 53 0.98 -2.97 -17.07
C SER A 53 0.04 -4.03 -17.65
N GLY A 54 -0.26 -5.09 -16.90
CA GLY A 54 -1.23 -6.11 -17.33
C GLY A 54 -2.62 -5.55 -17.64
N CYS A 55 -3.01 -4.46 -16.95
CA CYS A 55 -4.28 -3.77 -17.16
C CYS A 55 -4.11 -2.40 -17.84
N HIS A 56 -2.97 -1.74 -17.59
CA HIS A 56 -2.65 -0.36 -17.96
C HIS A 56 -1.55 -0.23 -19.02
N ALA A 57 -1.47 -1.15 -19.97
CA ALA A 57 -0.61 -1.02 -21.16
C ALA A 57 -1.45 -0.78 -22.43
N PRO A 58 -0.85 -0.27 -23.52
CA PRO A 58 -1.55 -0.15 -24.78
C PRO A 58 -2.02 -1.55 -25.22
N LYS A 59 -3.34 -1.69 -25.48
CA LYS A 59 -3.98 -2.93 -25.96
C LYS A 59 -4.01 -4.10 -24.96
N THR A 60 -4.40 -3.85 -23.71
CA THR A 60 -4.65 -4.94 -22.75
C THR A 60 -5.92 -5.74 -23.07
N GLN A 61 -5.97 -7.00 -22.60
CA GLN A 61 -7.13 -7.91 -22.77
C GLN A 61 -8.41 -7.39 -22.09
N LEU A 62 -8.28 -6.47 -21.13
CA LEU A 62 -9.41 -5.82 -20.45
C LEU A 62 -10.07 -4.73 -21.30
N GLY A 63 -9.55 -4.48 -22.51
CA GLY A 63 -10.17 -3.67 -23.55
C GLY A 63 -9.68 -2.21 -23.58
N PRO A 64 -9.83 -1.52 -24.72
CA PRO A 64 -9.36 -0.14 -24.93
C PRO A 64 -10.12 0.92 -24.10
N ASN A 65 -11.05 0.51 -23.24
CA ASN A 65 -11.99 1.38 -22.53
C ASN A 65 -11.64 1.59 -21.04
N LEU A 66 -10.57 1.00 -20.53
CA LEU A 66 -9.92 1.53 -19.32
C LEU A 66 -9.16 2.79 -19.74
N ALA A 67 -9.90 3.87 -19.99
CA ALA A 67 -9.33 5.20 -20.15
C ALA A 67 -8.47 5.48 -18.91
N GLY A 68 -7.16 5.58 -19.10
CA GLY A 68 -6.22 5.64 -17.99
C GLY A 68 -4.79 5.78 -18.47
N TYR A 69 -3.87 5.83 -17.51
CA TYR A 69 -2.46 5.99 -17.77
C TYR A 69 -1.83 4.70 -18.32
N ASP A 70 -0.85 4.87 -19.20
CA ASP A 70 0.01 3.79 -19.68
C ASP A 70 1.20 3.63 -18.73
N TYR A 71 1.29 2.50 -18.03
CA TYR A 71 2.38 2.21 -17.10
C TYR A 71 3.47 1.30 -17.67
N SER A 72 3.45 1.05 -18.99
CA SER A 72 4.45 0.20 -19.66
C SER A 72 5.78 0.90 -19.93
N SER A 73 5.88 2.21 -19.67
CA SER A 73 7.06 3.02 -19.93
C SER A 73 7.32 4.03 -18.82
N TYR A 74 8.58 4.44 -18.66
CA TYR A 74 8.96 5.49 -17.69
C TYR A 74 8.12 6.75 -17.85
N SER A 75 8.01 7.26 -19.08
CA SER A 75 7.27 8.49 -19.36
C SER A 75 5.80 8.36 -19.00
N GLY A 76 5.21 7.20 -19.24
CA GLY A 76 3.81 6.94 -18.90
C GLY A 76 3.60 6.79 -17.38
N THR A 77 4.52 6.12 -16.69
CA THR A 77 4.53 6.03 -15.22
C THR A 77 4.65 7.40 -14.56
N VAL A 78 5.57 8.25 -15.02
CA VAL A 78 5.72 9.61 -14.48
C VAL A 78 4.47 10.44 -14.77
N ALA A 79 3.95 10.39 -16.00
CA ALA A 79 2.75 11.14 -16.37
C ALA A 79 1.50 10.70 -15.59
N GLY A 80 1.42 9.43 -15.20
CA GLY A 80 0.30 8.86 -14.47
C GLY A 80 0.46 8.74 -12.97
N PHE A 81 1.55 9.24 -12.41
CA PHE A 81 1.86 8.99 -10.99
C PHE A 81 0.80 9.55 -10.03
N SER A 82 0.16 10.67 -10.36
CA SER A 82 -0.96 11.20 -9.56
C SER A 82 -2.16 10.23 -9.48
N GLY A 83 -2.38 9.43 -10.52
CA GLY A 83 -3.38 8.36 -10.49
C GLY A 83 -2.95 7.20 -9.58
N ILE A 84 -1.65 6.91 -9.52
CA ILE A 84 -1.10 5.93 -8.57
C ILE A 84 -1.28 6.45 -7.13
N GLU A 85 -0.96 7.72 -6.85
CA GLU A 85 -1.24 8.39 -5.56
C GLU A 85 -2.68 8.16 -5.10
N GLU A 86 -3.65 8.54 -5.92
CA GLU A 86 -5.06 8.42 -5.57
C GLU A 86 -5.50 6.96 -5.38
N THR A 87 -5.16 6.07 -6.31
CA THR A 87 -5.78 4.73 -6.37
C THR A 87 -5.05 3.67 -5.55
N VAL A 88 -3.72 3.75 -5.46
CA VAL A 88 -2.89 2.80 -4.70
C VAL A 88 -2.70 3.27 -3.27
N PHE A 89 -2.44 4.55 -3.05
CA PHE A 89 -2.07 5.04 -1.72
C PHE A 89 -3.25 5.58 -0.91
N GLU A 90 -4.17 6.32 -1.53
CA GLU A 90 -5.30 6.91 -0.80
C GLU A 90 -6.50 5.95 -0.72
N ARG A 91 -6.91 5.40 -1.88
CA ARG A 91 -8.07 4.49 -1.96
C ARG A 91 -7.71 3.03 -1.70
N GLY A 92 -6.50 2.61 -2.08
CA GLY A 92 -6.04 1.23 -1.93
C GLY A 92 -6.79 0.20 -2.79
N ASP A 93 -7.51 0.63 -3.82
CA ASP A 93 -8.35 -0.27 -4.63
C ASP A 93 -7.67 -0.84 -5.87
N MET A 94 -6.44 -0.42 -6.16
CA MET A 94 -5.57 -1.01 -7.19
C MET A 94 -4.47 -1.93 -6.63
N PRO A 95 -4.11 -3.03 -7.32
CA PRO A 95 -4.84 -3.63 -8.46
C PRO A 95 -6.22 -4.20 -8.06
N PRO A 96 -7.17 -4.37 -9.01
CA PRO A 96 -8.54 -4.77 -8.72
C PRO A 96 -8.69 -6.31 -8.64
N GLY A 97 -9.90 -6.76 -8.29
CA GLY A 97 -10.31 -8.17 -8.48
C GLY A 97 -9.58 -9.20 -7.62
N GLY A 98 -9.00 -8.78 -6.49
CA GLY A 98 -8.21 -9.65 -5.63
C GLY A 98 -6.81 -9.98 -6.18
N ALA A 99 -6.36 -9.27 -7.22
CA ALA A 99 -4.98 -9.35 -7.67
C ALA A 99 -4.02 -8.90 -6.55
N THR A 100 -2.79 -9.42 -6.58
CA THR A 100 -1.75 -9.11 -5.59
C THR A 100 -1.52 -7.60 -5.53
N LYS A 101 -1.64 -7.04 -4.32
CA LYS A 101 -1.36 -5.65 -4.01
C LYS A 101 0.15 -5.46 -3.81
N LEU A 102 0.61 -4.23 -4.00
CA LEU A 102 1.96 -3.86 -3.57
C LEU A 102 2.07 -4.05 -2.04
N SER A 103 3.21 -4.55 -1.61
CA SER A 103 3.60 -4.51 -0.20
C SER A 103 3.86 -3.08 0.26
N LEU A 104 3.88 -2.87 1.58
CA LEU A 104 4.22 -1.57 2.15
C LEU A 104 5.63 -1.10 1.74
N VAL A 105 6.61 -2.00 1.64
CA VAL A 105 7.97 -1.68 1.20
C VAL A 105 7.97 -1.21 -0.26
N GLU A 106 7.21 -1.84 -1.14
CA GLU A 106 7.10 -1.43 -2.55
C GLU A 106 6.37 -0.09 -2.69
N MET A 107 5.31 0.13 -1.91
CA MET A 107 4.61 1.41 -1.84
C MET A 107 5.56 2.55 -1.38
N GLU A 108 6.32 2.34 -0.32
CA GLU A 108 7.28 3.33 0.16
C GLU A 108 8.47 3.52 -0.81
N THR A 109 8.88 2.47 -1.51
CA THR A 109 9.88 2.57 -2.59
C THR A 109 9.38 3.48 -3.72
N LEU A 110 8.12 3.37 -4.12
CA LEU A 110 7.50 4.26 -5.12
C LEU A 110 7.41 5.72 -4.64
N ARG A 111 7.00 5.95 -3.39
CA ARG A 111 6.96 7.31 -2.79
C ARG A 111 8.34 7.93 -2.75
N LYS A 112 9.36 7.17 -2.35
CA LYS A 112 10.73 7.65 -2.32
C LYS A 112 11.25 7.96 -3.71
N TRP A 113 10.96 7.13 -4.71
CA TRP A 113 11.30 7.41 -6.11
C TRP A 113 10.68 8.73 -6.61
N GLN A 114 9.41 9.00 -6.29
CA GLN A 114 8.76 10.27 -6.58
C GLN A 114 9.42 11.45 -5.85
N GLN A 115 9.70 11.32 -4.56
CA GLN A 115 10.35 12.36 -3.74
C GLN A 115 11.74 12.73 -4.27
N LEU A 116 12.46 11.77 -4.86
CA LEU A 116 13.75 11.98 -5.51
C LEU A 116 13.64 12.56 -6.94
N GLY A 117 12.43 12.85 -7.42
CA GLY A 117 12.21 13.46 -8.74
C GLY A 117 12.26 12.47 -9.89
N PHE A 118 11.84 11.22 -9.67
CA PHE A 118 11.73 10.16 -10.69
C PHE A 118 13.06 9.83 -11.40
N PRO A 119 14.15 9.48 -10.68
CA PRO A 119 15.40 9.04 -11.33
C PRO A 119 15.16 7.80 -12.22
N GLN A 120 15.79 7.77 -13.40
CA GLN A 120 15.68 6.65 -14.35
C GLN A 120 16.60 5.50 -13.99
#